data_AF-A0A953A9K6-F1
#
_entry.id   AF-A0A953A9K6-F1
#
_cell.length_a   1.000
_cell.length_b   1.000
_cell.length_c   1.000
_cell.angle_alpha   90.00
_cell.angle_beta   90.00
_cell.angle_gamma   90.00
#
_symmetry.space_group_name_H-M   'P 1'
#
loop_
_entity.id
_entity.type
_entity.pdbx_description
1 polymer ?
#
loop_
_entity_poly.entity_id
_entity_poly.type
_entity_poly.pdbx_seq_one_letter_code
_entity_poly.pdbx_strand_id
1 'polypeptide(L)'
;MNGASWLNLILVAGTILWVIELVLLWRGAVQAGDDPIARVSGAAIFFVFALPVTALAPDVVDRLAGFWERVAALGGANGRTSTTPRLVVGGKTFPLTSEQVRIGRFGNNDLVIDHPTVSAYHAEISLRPDGRHELTDRESRNGTRINGTPIRSAVLRDGDLITIGAVSMHYLIRPATEASLGSIPQPSRNRVG
;
A
#
# COMPACT_ATOMS: atom_id res chain seq x y z
N MET A 1 11.78 1.31 -55.61
CA MET A 1 11.69 0.91 -54.18
C MET A 1 10.97 -0.43 -54.10
N ASN A 2 11.57 -1.43 -53.46
CA ASN A 2 10.97 -2.76 -53.28
C ASN A 2 9.92 -2.74 -52.15
N GLY A 3 8.98 -3.68 -52.17
CA GLY A 3 7.89 -3.75 -51.17
C GLY A 3 8.37 -3.82 -49.72
N ALA A 4 9.55 -4.40 -49.48
CA ALA A 4 10.19 -4.43 -48.17
C ALA A 4 10.60 -3.03 -47.66
N SER A 5 11.04 -2.13 -48.54
CA SER A 5 11.39 -0.75 -48.14
C SER A 5 10.16 0.07 -47.75
N TRP A 6 9.02 -0.15 -48.42
CA TRP A 6 7.76 0.50 -48.09
C TRP A 6 7.21 0.04 -46.73
N LEU A 7 7.31 -1.26 -46.43
CA LEU A 7 6.94 -1.80 -45.13
C LEU A 7 7.79 -1.19 -44.00
N ASN A 8 9.10 -1.09 -44.19
CA ASN A 8 10.00 -0.48 -43.20
C ASN A 8 9.67 1.00 -42.94
N LEU A 9 9.34 1.76 -43.99
CA LEU A 9 8.94 3.17 -43.85
C LEU A 9 7.64 3.33 -43.05
N ILE A 10 6.65 2.46 -43.27
CA ILE A 10 5.39 2.48 -42.53
C ILE A 10 5.63 2.15 -41.04
N LEU A 11 6.49 1.17 -40.76
CA LEU A 11 6.84 0.80 -39.38
C LEU A 11 7.57 1.93 -38.65
N VAL A 12 8.52 2.58 -39.30
CA VAL A 12 9.24 3.74 -38.74
C VAL A 12 8.28 4.91 -38.50
N ALA A 13 7.42 5.23 -39.46
CA ALA A 13 6.44 6.31 -39.31
C ALA A 13 5.45 6.03 -38.16
N GLY A 14 4.96 4.79 -38.03
CA GLY A 14 4.09 4.39 -36.92
C GLY A 14 4.77 4.49 -35.55
N THR A 15 6.06 4.12 -35.48
CA THR A 15 6.85 4.22 -34.25
C THR A 15 7.06 5.66 -33.83
N ILE A 16 7.37 6.54 -34.78
CA ILE A 16 7.54 7.98 -34.53
C ILE A 16 6.23 8.60 -34.04
N LEU A 17 5.10 8.29 -34.70
CA LEU A 17 3.79 8.81 -34.31
C LEU A 17 3.39 8.38 -32.90
N TRP A 18 3.68 7.13 -32.53
CA TRP A 18 3.42 6.60 -31.20
C TRP A 18 4.26 7.25 -30.11
N VAL A 19 5.56 7.45 -30.35
CA VAL A 19 6.43 8.16 -29.39
C VAL A 19 5.93 9.60 -29.18
N ILE A 20 5.48 10.27 -30.24
CA ILE A 20 4.87 11.60 -30.14
C ILE A 20 3.63 11.56 -29.23
N GLU A 21 2.74 10.58 -29.40
CA GLU A 21 1.54 10.42 -28.58
C GLU A 21 1.86 10.18 -27.10
N LEU A 22 2.85 9.34 -26.78
CA LEU A 22 3.30 9.13 -25.39
C LEU A 22 3.85 10.42 -24.76
N VAL A 23 4.61 11.21 -25.52
CA VAL A 23 5.15 12.48 -25.05
C VAL A 23 4.02 13.50 -24.81
N LEU A 24 2.99 13.52 -25.66
CA LEU A 24 1.83 14.39 -25.47
C LEU A 24 1.01 13.98 -24.23
N LEU A 25 0.80 12.69 -24.03
CA LEU A 25 0.13 12.16 -22.83
C LEU A 25 0.92 12.46 -21.56
N TRP A 26 2.25 12.28 -21.57
CA TRP A 26 3.13 12.65 -20.47
C TRP A 26 2.98 14.13 -20.12
N ARG A 27 3.07 15.01 -21.13
CA ARG A 27 2.96 16.45 -20.92
C ARG A 27 1.59 16.85 -20.38
N GLY A 28 0.51 16.25 -20.90
CA GLY A 28 -0.84 16.47 -20.40
C GLY A 28 -1.00 16.05 -18.93
N ALA A 29 -0.40 14.92 -18.55
CA ALA A 29 -0.41 14.46 -17.16
C ALA A 29 0.31 15.42 -16.21
N VAL A 30 1.52 15.86 -16.60
CA VAL A 30 2.32 16.83 -15.80
C VAL A 30 1.57 18.15 -15.61
N GLN A 31 0.86 18.63 -16.64
CA GLN A 31 0.07 19.86 -16.55
C GLN A 31 -1.18 19.71 -15.67
N ALA A 32 -1.78 18.52 -15.63
CA ALA A 32 -2.94 18.21 -14.80
C ALA A 32 -2.57 17.95 -13.32
N GLY A 33 -1.27 17.83 -13.00
CA GLY A 33 -0.81 17.38 -11.67
C GLY A 33 -1.04 15.89 -11.43
N ASP A 34 -1.36 15.13 -12.48
CA ASP A 34 -1.50 13.68 -12.45
C ASP A 34 -0.14 12.99 -12.56
N ASP A 35 -0.06 11.74 -12.14
CA ASP A 35 1.14 10.94 -12.37
C ASP A 35 1.33 10.61 -13.87
N PRO A 36 2.40 11.13 -14.51
CA PRO A 36 2.67 10.85 -15.91
C PRO A 36 2.97 9.38 -16.18
N ILE A 37 3.53 8.64 -15.23
CA ILE A 37 3.93 7.24 -15.45
C ILE A 37 2.69 6.34 -15.47
N ALA A 38 1.74 6.52 -14.55
CA ALA A 38 0.46 5.81 -14.58
C ALA A 38 -0.36 6.12 -15.84
N ARG A 39 -0.35 7.39 -16.29
CA ARG A 39 -1.14 7.83 -17.45
C ARG A 39 -0.57 7.36 -18.78
N VAL A 40 0.76 7.32 -18.91
CA VAL A 40 1.47 6.82 -20.10
C VAL A 40 1.48 5.28 -20.13
N SER A 41 1.61 4.61 -18.98
CA SER A 41 1.57 3.14 -18.90
C SER A 41 0.20 2.56 -19.24
N GLY A 42 -0.90 3.22 -18.86
CA GLY A 42 -2.26 2.84 -19.29
C GLY A 42 -2.49 2.90 -20.81
N ALA A 43 -1.85 3.84 -21.50
CA ALA A 43 -1.95 4.01 -22.96
C ALA A 43 -0.98 3.12 -23.74
N ALA A 44 0.22 2.87 -23.20
CA ALA A 44 1.26 2.03 -23.82
C ALA A 44 0.86 0.54 -23.93
N ILE A 45 -0.15 0.09 -23.17
CA ILE A 45 -0.71 -1.28 -23.23
C ILE A 45 -1.23 -1.64 -24.63
N PHE A 46 -1.63 -0.67 -25.44
CA PHE A 46 -2.27 -0.94 -26.73
C PHE A 46 -1.31 -1.25 -27.89
N PHE A 47 0.01 -1.26 -27.71
CA PHE A 47 0.91 -1.57 -28.83
C PHE A 47 2.17 -2.35 -28.46
N VAL A 48 2.01 -3.66 -28.24
CA VAL A 48 3.07 -4.64 -28.48
C VAL A 48 2.48 -5.75 -29.36
N PHE A 49 3.03 -5.87 -30.58
CA PHE A 49 2.74 -6.86 -31.62
C PHE A 49 2.13 -8.19 -31.11
N ALA A 50 0.80 -8.29 -31.12
CA ALA A 50 0.06 -9.42 -30.55
C ALA A 50 -0.40 -10.49 -31.57
N LEU A 51 0.16 -10.56 -32.78
CA LEU A 51 -0.36 -11.50 -33.80
C LEU A 51 0.62 -12.55 -34.38
N PRO A 52 1.95 -12.43 -34.28
CA PRO A 52 2.82 -13.58 -34.59
C PRO A 52 3.18 -14.44 -33.36
N VAL A 53 3.32 -13.83 -32.17
CA VAL A 53 3.92 -14.52 -30.99
C VAL A 53 2.90 -15.34 -30.20
N THR A 54 1.67 -14.87 -30.05
CA THR A 54 0.55 -15.59 -29.41
C THR A 54 0.27 -16.94 -30.08
N ALA A 55 0.45 -17.04 -31.40
CA ALA A 55 0.27 -18.28 -32.16
C ALA A 55 1.49 -19.23 -32.08
N LEU A 56 2.70 -18.72 -31.81
CA LEU A 56 3.94 -19.51 -31.81
C LEU A 56 4.35 -19.99 -30.40
N ALA A 57 3.96 -19.29 -29.34
CA ALA A 57 4.29 -19.67 -27.96
C ALA A 57 3.34 -19.00 -26.93
N PRO A 58 2.15 -19.58 -26.68
CA PRO A 58 1.17 -19.05 -25.72
C PRO A 58 1.75 -18.84 -24.31
N ASP A 59 2.57 -19.80 -23.86
CA ASP A 59 3.18 -19.80 -22.53
C ASP A 59 4.12 -18.59 -22.30
N VAL A 60 4.72 -18.08 -23.37
CA VAL A 60 5.61 -16.90 -23.31
C VAL A 60 4.79 -15.63 -23.12
N VAL A 61 3.62 -15.55 -23.75
CA VAL A 61 2.69 -14.41 -23.60
C VAL A 61 2.13 -14.38 -22.18
N ASP A 62 1.72 -15.53 -21.64
CA ASP A 62 1.21 -15.61 -20.26
C ASP A 62 2.29 -15.23 -19.24
N ARG A 63 3.54 -15.65 -19.45
CA ARG A 63 4.68 -15.26 -18.60
C ARG A 63 4.99 -13.76 -18.69
N LEU A 64 4.88 -13.17 -19.86
CA LEU A 64 5.09 -11.73 -20.06
C LEU A 64 3.92 -10.91 -19.48
N ALA A 65 2.68 -11.39 -19.59
CA ALA A 65 1.51 -10.79 -18.97
C ALA A 65 1.63 -10.83 -17.44
N GLY A 66 1.96 -11.98 -16.86
CA GLY A 66 2.19 -12.11 -15.41
C GLY A 66 3.40 -11.32 -14.93
N PHE A 67 4.44 -11.16 -15.75
CA PHE A 67 5.52 -10.21 -15.48
C PHE A 67 4.98 -8.77 -15.46
N TRP A 68 4.14 -8.39 -16.43
CA TRP A 68 3.52 -7.05 -16.47
C TRP A 68 2.62 -6.80 -15.27
N GLU A 69 1.82 -7.75 -14.80
CA GLU A 69 1.04 -7.58 -13.57
C GLU A 69 1.94 -7.31 -12.35
N ARG A 70 3.12 -7.94 -12.29
CA ARG A 70 4.10 -7.73 -11.21
C ARG A 70 4.79 -6.37 -11.32
N VAL A 71 5.21 -5.94 -12.51
CA VAL A 71 5.82 -4.62 -12.70
C VAL A 71 4.79 -3.47 -12.67
N ALA A 72 3.52 -3.69 -13.01
CA ALA A 72 2.44 -2.73 -12.78
C ALA A 72 2.11 -2.59 -11.29
N ALA A 73 2.18 -3.68 -10.51
CA ALA A 73 2.11 -3.63 -9.05
C ALA A 73 3.29 -2.86 -8.43
N LEU A 74 4.45 -2.83 -9.10
CA LEU A 74 5.58 -1.96 -8.75
C LEU A 74 5.34 -0.50 -9.19
N GLY A 75 4.61 -0.29 -10.30
CA GLY A 75 4.25 1.03 -10.86
C GLY A 75 3.06 1.73 -10.20
N GLY A 76 2.20 1.01 -9.48
CA GLY A 76 1.13 1.56 -8.61
C GLY A 76 1.66 2.26 -7.34
N ALA A 77 2.90 2.73 -7.40
CA ALA A 77 3.63 3.38 -6.32
C ALA A 77 3.58 4.91 -6.36
N ASN A 78 2.77 5.52 -7.24
CA ASN A 78 2.67 6.99 -7.27
C ASN A 78 1.63 7.49 -6.26
N GLY A 79 2.19 8.01 -5.16
CA GLY A 79 1.50 8.39 -3.94
C GLY A 79 2.25 8.04 -2.66
N ARG A 80 3.41 7.38 -2.70
CA ARG A 80 4.25 7.24 -1.50
C ARG A 80 5.00 8.56 -1.23
N THR A 81 4.30 9.55 -0.66
CA THR A 81 4.91 10.19 0.51
C THR A 81 5.34 9.03 1.41
N SER A 82 6.63 8.94 1.76
CA SER A 82 7.15 7.90 2.66
C SER A 82 6.32 7.92 3.93
N THR A 83 5.28 7.10 3.96
CA THR A 83 4.32 7.11 5.05
C THR A 83 4.66 5.88 5.85
N THR A 84 5.60 6.08 6.76
CA THR A 84 5.92 5.08 7.77
C THR A 84 4.62 4.66 8.44
N PRO A 85 4.22 3.38 8.36
CA PRO A 85 3.04 2.89 9.05
C PRO A 85 3.15 3.22 10.53
N ARG A 86 2.05 3.57 11.18
CA ARG A 86 2.07 4.05 12.54
C ARG A 86 0.89 3.52 13.35
N LEU A 87 1.14 3.33 14.64
CA LEU A 87 0.12 3.08 15.63
C LEU A 87 -0.21 4.38 16.36
N VAL A 88 -1.49 4.71 16.49
CA VAL A 88 -1.95 5.85 17.28
C VAL A 88 -2.60 5.33 18.56
N VAL A 89 -1.97 5.59 19.70
CA VAL A 89 -2.40 5.14 21.05
C VAL A 89 -2.56 6.38 21.93
N GLY A 90 -3.76 6.68 22.41
CA GLY A 90 -3.99 7.81 23.33
C GLY A 90 -3.48 9.16 22.81
N GLY A 91 -3.56 9.40 21.50
CA GLY A 91 -3.07 10.62 20.84
C GLY A 91 -1.57 10.64 20.55
N LYS A 92 -0.80 9.65 21.03
CA LYS A 92 0.61 9.48 20.66
C LYS A 92 0.73 8.63 19.42
N THR A 93 1.64 9.00 18.53
CA THR A 93 1.94 8.27 17.29
C THR A 93 3.23 7.50 17.46
N PHE A 94 3.20 6.20 17.18
CA PHE A 94 4.34 5.31 17.22
C PHE A 94 4.64 4.78 15.81
N PRO A 95 5.75 5.16 15.18
CA PRO A 95 6.10 4.67 13.84
C PRO A 95 6.58 3.22 13.89
N LEU A 96 6.13 2.41 12.95
CA LEU A 96 6.56 1.03 12.73
C LEU A 96 7.74 1.05 11.76
N THR A 97 8.94 1.24 12.31
CA THR A 97 10.20 1.28 11.53
C THR A 97 10.92 -0.06 11.48
N SER A 98 10.59 -0.97 12.39
CA SER A 98 11.24 -2.27 12.54
C SER A 98 10.40 -3.37 11.87
N GLU A 99 11.07 -4.41 11.38
CA GLU A 99 10.41 -5.60 10.80
C GLU A 99 9.59 -6.37 11.85
N GLN A 100 9.94 -6.24 13.12
CA GLN A 100 9.23 -6.82 14.25
C GLN A 100 9.07 -5.75 15.32
N VAL A 101 7.84 -5.60 15.83
CA VAL A 101 7.48 -4.68 16.92
C VAL A 101 6.70 -5.44 17.96
N ARG A 102 7.27 -5.57 19.16
CA ARG A 102 6.66 -6.24 20.31
C ARG A 102 5.83 -5.26 21.11
N ILE A 103 4.64 -5.69 21.52
CA ILE A 103 3.68 -4.90 22.28
C ILE A 103 3.39 -5.60 23.60
N GLY A 104 3.57 -4.88 24.71
CA GLY A 104 3.30 -5.44 26.02
C GLY A 104 3.52 -4.46 27.16
N ARG A 105 3.31 -4.94 28.38
CA ARG A 105 3.43 -4.11 29.60
C ARG A 105 4.87 -3.98 30.09
N PHE A 106 5.74 -4.95 29.79
CA PHE A 106 7.12 -4.92 30.27
C PHE A 106 7.98 -3.97 29.43
N GLY A 107 8.98 -3.35 30.07
CA GLY A 107 9.85 -2.34 29.45
C GLY A 107 10.80 -2.87 28.38
N ASN A 108 10.80 -4.18 28.10
CA ASN A 108 11.58 -4.81 27.04
C ASN A 108 10.79 -5.04 25.74
N ASN A 109 9.55 -4.52 25.67
CA ASN A 109 8.79 -4.43 24.43
C ASN A 109 9.11 -3.12 23.71
N ASP A 110 8.99 -3.12 22.39
CA ASP A 110 9.18 -1.92 21.57
C ASP A 110 8.07 -0.89 21.82
N LEU A 111 6.83 -1.36 21.99
CA LEU A 111 5.70 -0.55 22.42
C LEU A 111 5.25 -0.98 23.83
N VAL A 112 5.63 -0.17 24.82
CA VAL A 112 5.27 -0.38 26.22
C VAL A 112 3.92 0.26 26.52
N ILE A 113 2.95 -0.57 26.92
CA ILE A 113 1.62 -0.12 27.33
C ILE A 113 1.46 -0.45 28.82
N ASP A 114 1.59 0.59 29.65
CA ASP A 114 1.42 0.46 31.10
C ASP A 114 -0.07 0.41 31.48
N HIS A 115 -0.65 -0.78 31.34
CA HIS A 115 -2.04 -1.02 31.74
C HIS A 115 -2.21 -2.44 32.29
N PRO A 116 -2.94 -2.63 33.42
CA PRO A 116 -3.04 -3.93 34.10
C PRO A 116 -3.69 -5.04 33.27
N THR A 117 -4.51 -4.68 32.28
CA THR A 117 -5.14 -5.63 31.36
C THR A 117 -4.21 -6.09 30.23
N VAL A 118 -3.01 -5.52 30.11
CA VAL A 118 -2.04 -5.86 29.07
C VAL A 118 -1.04 -6.87 29.63
N SER A 119 -0.76 -7.92 28.86
CA SER A 119 0.18 -8.97 29.23
C SER A 119 1.61 -8.44 29.16
N ALA A 120 2.55 -9.09 29.85
CA ALA A 120 3.96 -8.74 29.79
C ALA A 120 4.48 -8.72 28.33
N TYR A 121 4.12 -9.74 27.55
CA TYR A 121 4.28 -9.81 26.09
C TYR A 121 2.90 -10.15 25.54
N HIS A 122 2.18 -9.17 24.98
CA HIS A 122 0.77 -9.35 24.64
C HIS A 122 0.59 -9.70 23.16
N ALA A 123 1.21 -8.92 22.28
CA ALA A 123 1.11 -9.12 20.84
C ALA A 123 2.41 -8.69 20.16
N GLU A 124 2.52 -9.10 18.91
CA GLU A 124 3.65 -8.78 18.06
C GLU A 124 3.13 -8.37 16.68
N ILE A 125 3.70 -7.31 16.11
CA ILE A 125 3.49 -6.94 14.73
C ILE A 125 4.73 -7.32 13.94
N SER A 126 4.56 -8.11 12.88
CA SER A 126 5.65 -8.51 11.98
C SER A 126 5.39 -8.02 10.56
N LEU A 127 6.46 -7.62 9.88
CA LEU A 127 6.44 -7.29 8.46
C LEU A 127 6.55 -8.59 7.64
N ARG A 128 5.51 -8.88 6.87
CA ARG A 128 5.47 -10.05 5.98
C ARG A 128 6.31 -9.80 4.72
N PRO A 129 6.76 -10.87 4.03
CA PRO A 129 7.50 -10.74 2.76
C PRO A 129 6.73 -10.02 1.64
N ASP A 130 5.41 -9.95 1.75
CA ASP A 130 4.54 -9.22 0.81
C ASP A 130 4.38 -7.72 1.16
N GLY A 131 5.12 -7.24 2.17
CA GLY A 131 5.12 -5.84 2.61
C GLY A 131 3.96 -5.46 3.54
N ARG A 132 3.12 -6.42 3.93
CA ARG A 132 1.99 -6.17 4.84
C ARG A 132 2.38 -6.43 6.29
N HIS A 133 1.74 -5.73 7.22
CA HIS A 133 1.93 -5.97 8.65
C HIS A 133 0.93 -7.01 9.14
N GLU A 134 1.40 -7.97 9.94
CA GLU A 134 0.58 -8.99 10.57
C GLU A 134 0.66 -8.85 12.09
N LEU A 135 -0.50 -8.77 12.75
CA LEU A 135 -0.61 -8.73 14.20
C LEU A 135 -0.87 -10.15 14.72
N THR A 136 0.00 -10.63 15.60
CA THR A 136 -0.11 -11.93 16.27
C THR A 136 -0.27 -11.76 17.77
N ASP A 137 -1.30 -12.38 18.35
CA ASP A 137 -1.47 -12.46 19.81
C ASP A 137 -0.52 -13.52 20.40
N ARG A 138 0.21 -13.15 21.46
CA ARG A 138 1.20 -14.01 22.12
C ARG A 138 0.61 -14.70 23.36
N GLU A 139 -0.52 -15.36 23.18
CA GLU A 139 -1.27 -16.05 24.25
C GLU A 139 -1.61 -15.11 25.41
N SER A 140 -2.15 -13.94 25.06
CA SER A 140 -2.44 -12.92 26.05
C SER A 140 -3.63 -13.29 26.95
N ARG A 141 -3.65 -12.76 28.18
CA ARG A 141 -4.70 -13.12 29.17
C ARG A 141 -6.08 -12.62 28.76
N ASN A 142 -6.16 -11.44 28.14
CA ASN A 142 -7.42 -10.78 27.79
C ASN A 142 -7.73 -10.82 26.28
N GLY A 143 -6.81 -11.37 25.48
CA GLY A 143 -6.92 -11.46 24.04
C GLY A 143 -6.67 -10.14 23.30
N THR A 144 -6.41 -10.30 22.01
CA THR A 144 -6.30 -9.21 21.03
C THR A 144 -7.52 -9.20 20.12
N ARG A 145 -8.01 -8.01 19.76
CA ARG A 145 -9.16 -7.82 18.87
C ARG A 145 -8.84 -6.80 17.77
N ILE A 146 -9.37 -7.01 16.58
CA ILE A 146 -9.38 -6.02 15.50
C ILE A 146 -10.84 -5.71 15.16
N ASN A 147 -11.21 -4.43 15.19
CA ASN A 147 -12.57 -3.96 14.91
C ASN A 147 -13.64 -4.73 15.72
N GLY A 148 -13.32 -5.04 16.99
CA GLY A 148 -14.18 -5.81 17.90
C GLY A 148 -14.11 -7.34 17.75
N THR A 149 -13.48 -7.87 16.71
CA THR A 149 -13.36 -9.31 16.46
C THR A 149 -12.10 -9.88 17.11
N PRO A 150 -12.17 -10.93 17.94
CA PRO A 150 -10.99 -11.56 18.53
C PRO A 150 -10.14 -12.27 17.47
N ILE A 151 -8.82 -12.12 17.55
CA ILE A 151 -7.85 -12.69 16.60
C ILE A 151 -6.74 -13.44 17.34
N ARG A 152 -6.17 -14.43 16.65
CA ARG A 152 -4.86 -15.02 17.01
C ARG A 152 -3.75 -14.48 16.12
N SER A 153 -4.02 -14.41 14.82
CA SER A 153 -3.19 -13.69 13.85
C SER A 153 -4.09 -13.03 12.81
N ALA A 154 -3.74 -11.83 12.35
CA ALA A 154 -4.46 -11.13 11.30
C ALA A 154 -3.58 -10.09 10.59
N VAL A 155 -3.76 -9.97 9.27
CA VAL A 155 -3.11 -8.91 8.48
C VAL A 155 -3.81 -7.58 8.72
N LEU A 156 -3.04 -6.57 9.10
CA LEU A 156 -3.52 -5.22 9.39
C LEU A 156 -3.83 -4.44 8.11
N ARG A 157 -4.90 -3.66 8.18
CA ARG A 157 -5.36 -2.75 7.12
C ARG A 157 -5.42 -1.32 7.64
N ASP A 158 -5.16 -0.36 6.77
CA ASP A 158 -5.23 1.06 7.08
C ASP A 158 -6.60 1.41 7.71
N GLY A 159 -6.56 2.05 8.89
CA GLY A 159 -7.73 2.44 9.67
C GLY A 159 -8.16 1.43 10.75
N ASP A 160 -7.58 0.23 10.79
CA ASP A 160 -7.99 -0.80 11.74
C ASP A 160 -7.88 -0.34 13.21
N LEU A 161 -8.93 -0.62 13.97
CA LEU A 161 -8.97 -0.43 15.42
C LEU A 161 -8.50 -1.71 16.11
N ILE A 162 -7.26 -1.69 16.58
CA ILE A 162 -6.66 -2.78 17.37
C ILE A 162 -7.00 -2.53 18.84
N THR A 163 -7.50 -3.55 19.54
CA THR A 163 -7.76 -3.51 20.97
C THR A 163 -7.01 -4.64 21.66
N ILE A 164 -6.18 -4.27 22.64
CA ILE A 164 -5.31 -5.16 23.43
C ILE A 164 -5.71 -4.99 24.89
N GLY A 165 -6.34 -6.00 25.48
CA GLY A 165 -7.01 -5.85 26.77
C GLY A 165 -8.07 -4.75 26.74
N ALA A 166 -7.89 -3.69 27.54
CA ALA A 166 -8.76 -2.51 27.58
C ALA A 166 -8.19 -1.29 26.83
N VAL A 167 -7.06 -1.44 26.14
CA VAL A 167 -6.39 -0.33 25.42
C VAL A 167 -6.65 -0.47 23.93
N SER A 168 -7.12 0.60 23.30
CA SER A 168 -7.39 0.65 21.86
C SER A 168 -6.40 1.56 21.13
N MET A 169 -6.07 1.19 19.89
CA MET A 169 -5.13 1.90 19.05
C MET A 169 -5.50 1.77 17.57
N HIS A 170 -5.20 2.81 16.79
CA HIS A 170 -5.45 2.80 15.35
C HIS A 170 -4.17 2.49 14.58
N TYR A 171 -4.27 1.59 13.61
CA TYR A 171 -3.21 1.35 12.63
C TYR A 171 -3.44 2.21 11.39
N LEU A 172 -2.49 3.07 11.06
CA LEU A 172 -2.57 3.98 9.92
C LEU A 172 -1.33 3.83 9.04
N ILE A 173 -1.56 3.55 7.75
CA ILE A 173 -0.54 3.53 6.71
C ILE A 173 -0.48 4.89 6.02
N ARG A 174 -1.62 5.58 5.87
CA ARG A 174 -1.66 6.91 5.22
C ARG A 174 -1.39 8.03 6.23
N PRO A 175 -0.89 9.20 5.78
CA PRO A 175 -0.92 10.39 6.62
C PRO A 175 -2.40 10.62 6.92
N ALA A 176 -2.74 10.75 8.19
CA ALA A 176 -4.06 11.21 8.58
C ALA A 176 -4.28 12.55 7.85
N THR A 177 -4.99 12.51 6.73
CA THR A 177 -5.50 13.72 6.12
C THR A 177 -6.43 14.28 7.18
N GLU A 178 -6.28 15.55 7.56
CA GLU A 178 -7.05 16.18 8.66
C GLU A 178 -8.57 15.92 8.56
N ALA A 179 -9.07 15.60 7.37
CA ALA A 179 -10.42 15.12 7.08
C ALA A 179 -10.86 13.85 7.85
N SER A 180 -9.98 12.92 8.25
CA SER A 180 -10.37 11.69 8.98
C SER A 180 -10.36 11.83 10.51
N LEU A 181 -9.76 12.89 11.04
CA LEU A 181 -9.75 13.20 12.48
C LEU A 181 -10.98 14.03 12.91
N GLY A 182 -11.71 14.64 11.97
CA GLY A 182 -12.92 15.42 12.22
C GLY A 182 -14.16 14.59 12.61
N SER A 183 -14.11 13.26 12.44
CA SER A 183 -15.20 12.34 12.80
C SER A 183 -15.02 11.63 14.14
N ILE A 184 -13.94 11.90 14.89
CA ILE A 184 -13.82 11.45 16.27
C ILE A 184 -14.67 12.42 17.12
N PRO A 185 -15.76 11.97 17.76
CA PRO A 185 -16.51 12.83 18.67
C PRO A 185 -15.58 13.29 19.78
N GLN A 186 -15.19 14.57 19.78
CA GLN A 186 -14.50 15.16 20.91
C GLN A 186 -15.46 15.11 22.11
N PRO A 187 -15.04 14.58 23.28
CA PRO A 187 -15.88 14.65 24.47
C PRO A 187 -16.17 16.12 24.76
N SER A 188 -17.45 16.45 24.89
CA SER A 188 -17.94 17.79 25.19
C SER A 188 -17.20 18.33 26.41
N ARG A 189 -16.27 19.26 26.18
CA ARG A 189 -15.60 19.97 27.26
C ARG A 189 -16.62 20.90 27.90
N ASN A 190 -17.38 20.37 28.86
CA ASN A 190 -18.26 21.16 29.71
C ASN A 190 -17.42 22.21 30.41
N ARG A 191 -17.68 23.47 30.06
CA ARG A 191 -17.21 24.65 30.75
C ARG A 191 -17.95 24.68 32.09
N VAL A 192 -17.25 24.31 33.16
CA VAL A 192 -17.69 24.63 34.52
C VAL A 192 -17.49 26.13 34.71
N GLY A 193 -18.53 26.79 35.21
CA GLY A 193 -18.61 28.24 35.39
C GLY A 193 -17.76 28.79 36.53
#